data_AF-A0ABC9X5S2-F1
#
_entry.id   AF-A0ABC9X5S2-F1
#
_cell.length_a   1.000
_cell.length_b   1.000
_cell.length_c   1.000
_cell.angle_alpha   90.00
_cell.angle_beta   90.00
_cell.angle_gamma   90.00
#
_symmetry.space_group_name_H-M   'P 1'
#
loop_
_entity.id
_entity.type
_entity.pdbx_description
1 polymer ?
#
loop_
_entity_poly.entity_id
_entity_poly.type
_entity_poly.pdbx_seq_one_letter_code
_entity_poly.pdbx_strand_id
1 'polypeptide(L)'
;MLSYSVLDANVVDVEKRRNPSKHYVYIINVTWSDLTSQIIYRRYSKFFDLQMQLLDKFPIEGGQKDPKQRIIPFLPGKILFRRSHVRDVAVKRLKPIDEYCRALVRLPPHISQCDEVFRFFEARPEDLNPPKEDYGSSKRKSGSSVWKKI
;
A
#
# COMPACT_ATOMS: atom_id res chain seq x y z
N MET A 1 2.32 -29.93 -7.69
CA MET A 1 1.32 -29.10 -6.99
C MET A 1 1.48 -27.68 -7.51
N LEU A 2 0.40 -26.99 -7.86
CA LEU A 2 0.46 -25.55 -8.16
C LEU A 2 0.86 -24.84 -6.87
N SER A 3 1.90 -24.00 -6.91
CA SER A 3 2.27 -23.15 -5.77
C SER A 3 1.15 -22.14 -5.53
N TYR A 4 0.76 -21.95 -4.26
CA TYR A 4 -0.17 -20.89 -3.88
C TYR A 4 0.55 -19.54 -4.03
N SER A 5 0.10 -18.71 -4.97
CA SER A 5 0.78 -17.46 -5.33
C SER A 5 -0.19 -16.34 -5.65
N VAL A 6 0.31 -15.11 -5.62
CA VAL A 6 -0.47 -13.94 -6.06
C VAL A 6 -0.64 -13.99 -7.57
N LEU A 7 -1.88 -13.91 -8.05
CA LEU A 7 -2.23 -13.86 -9.46
C LEU A 7 -2.35 -12.41 -9.96
N ASP A 8 -2.96 -11.53 -9.18
CA ASP A 8 -3.12 -10.11 -9.50
C ASP A 8 -3.18 -9.23 -8.24
N ALA A 9 -2.80 -7.97 -8.36
CA ALA A 9 -2.83 -6.99 -7.27
C ALA A 9 -3.16 -5.58 -7.81
N ASN A 10 -4.27 -5.02 -7.34
CA ASN A 10 -4.77 -3.71 -7.76
C ASN A 10 -4.93 -2.77 -6.58
N VAL A 11 -4.39 -1.56 -6.67
CA VAL A 11 -4.53 -0.53 -5.64
C VAL A 11 -5.77 0.29 -5.95
N VAL A 12 -6.80 0.14 -5.13
CA VAL A 12 -8.14 0.67 -5.43
C VAL A 12 -8.38 2.05 -4.83
N ASP A 13 -7.80 2.35 -3.67
CA ASP A 13 -7.95 3.64 -3.01
C ASP A 13 -6.84 3.89 -1.97
N VAL A 14 -6.89 5.03 -1.30
CA VAL A 14 -6.04 5.43 -0.19
C VAL A 14 -6.87 5.93 0.99
N GLU A 15 -6.70 5.31 2.15
CA GLU A 15 -7.44 5.61 3.36
C GLU A 15 -6.55 6.35 4.37
N LYS A 16 -7.12 7.32 5.08
CA LYS A 16 -6.46 7.99 6.20
C LYS A 16 -6.87 7.30 7.50
N ARG A 17 -5.91 6.76 8.25
CA ARG A 17 -6.13 6.19 9.58
C ARG A 17 -5.59 7.10 10.69
N ARG A 18 -6.21 7.05 11.87
CA ARG A 18 -5.85 7.86 13.05
C ARG A 18 -5.19 7.07 14.19
N ASN A 19 -5.45 5.76 14.30
CA ASN A 19 -4.90 4.88 15.32
C ASN A 19 -3.81 3.98 14.72
N PRO A 20 -2.61 3.81 15.33
CA PRO A 20 -2.09 4.44 16.56
C PRO A 20 -1.64 5.90 16.39
N SER A 21 -1.50 6.37 15.16
CA SER A 21 -1.26 7.78 14.84
C SER A 21 -1.75 8.09 13.42
N LYS A 22 -1.78 9.37 13.03
CA LYS A 22 -2.21 9.77 11.68
C LYS A 22 -1.29 9.20 10.58
N HIS A 23 -1.82 8.31 9.75
CA HIS A 23 -1.11 7.75 8.60
C HIS A 23 -2.05 7.45 7.43
N TYR A 24 -1.48 7.23 6.25
CA TYR A 24 -2.21 6.78 5.06
C TYR A 24 -1.85 5.34 4.74
N VAL A 25 -2.85 4.55 4.36
CA VAL A 25 -2.70 3.19 3.85
C VAL A 25 -3.29 3.13 2.44
N TYR A 26 -2.64 2.37 1.57
CA TYR A 26 -3.19 1.97 0.29
C TYR A 26 -4.09 0.77 0.50
N ILE A 27 -5.27 0.80 -0.09
CA ILE A 27 -6.21 -0.32 -0.14
C ILE A 27 -5.89 -1.13 -1.39
N ILE A 28 -5.56 -2.41 -1.21
CA ILE A 28 -5.09 -3.28 -2.28
C ILE A 28 -6.02 -4.49 -2.37
N ASN A 29 -6.61 -4.73 -3.53
CA ASN A 29 -7.29 -5.97 -3.84
C ASN A 29 -6.28 -6.98 -4.41
N VAL A 30 -6.12 -8.10 -3.73
CA VAL A 30 -5.19 -9.18 -4.10
C VAL A 30 -6.00 -10.39 -4.52
N THR A 31 -5.74 -10.90 -5.73
CA THR A 31 -6.32 -12.15 -6.21
C THR A 31 -5.25 -13.24 -6.19
N TRP A 32 -5.56 -14.38 -5.60
CA TRP A 32 -4.65 -15.53 -5.48
C TRP A 32 -4.88 -16.56 -6.59
N SER A 33 -3.95 -17.51 -6.70
CA SER A 33 -3.97 -18.58 -7.69
C SER A 33 -5.18 -19.52 -7.58
N ASP A 34 -5.84 -19.55 -6.42
CA ASP A 34 -7.11 -20.27 -6.19
C ASP A 34 -8.36 -19.44 -6.54
N LEU A 35 -8.15 -18.27 -7.15
CA LEU A 35 -9.18 -17.29 -7.55
C LEU A 35 -9.88 -16.59 -6.38
N THR A 36 -9.42 -16.78 -5.15
CA THR A 36 -9.90 -15.98 -4.01
C THR A 36 -9.35 -14.56 -4.10
N SER A 37 -10.14 -13.59 -3.64
CA SER A 37 -9.73 -12.19 -3.56
C SER A 37 -9.88 -11.67 -2.13
N GLN A 38 -8.91 -10.87 -1.70
CA GLN A 38 -8.90 -10.25 -0.37
C GLN A 38 -8.41 -8.81 -0.44
N ILE A 39 -8.96 -7.96 0.44
CA ILE A 39 -8.50 -6.59 0.63
C ILE A 39 -7.42 -6.57 1.71
N ILE A 40 -6.28 -5.95 1.41
CA ILE A 40 -5.22 -5.67 2.39
C ILE A 40 -4.89 -4.18 2.43
N TYR A 41 -4.27 -3.75 3.53
CA TYR A 41 -3.91 -2.36 3.75
C TYR A 41 -2.40 -2.23 3.99
N ARG A 42 -1.72 -1.44 3.16
CA ARG A 42 -0.27 -1.24 3.28
C ARG A 42 0.11 0.22 3.29
N ARG A 43 0.96 0.62 4.24
CA ARG A 43 1.61 1.94 4.22
C ARG A 43 2.71 1.96 3.16
N TYR A 44 3.00 3.14 2.62
CA TYR A 44 4.17 3.35 1.74
C TYR A 44 5.47 2.78 2.33
N SER A 45 5.68 2.89 3.65
CA SER A 45 6.86 2.33 4.32
C SER A 45 7.05 0.84 4.05
N LYS A 46 5.96 0.07 3.94
CA LYS A 46 6.03 -1.37 3.70
C LYS A 46 6.41 -1.73 2.28
N PHE A 47 6.06 -0.88 1.30
CA PHE A 47 6.59 -1.01 -0.06
C PHE A 47 8.09 -0.72 -0.12
N PHE A 48 8.56 0.26 0.66
CA PHE A 48 9.98 0.56 0.75
C PHE A 48 10.76 -0.61 1.38
N ASP A 49 10.25 -1.19 2.47
CA ASP A 49 10.84 -2.37 3.11
C ASP A 49 10.96 -3.53 2.08
N LEU A 50 9.88 -3.83 1.36
CA LEU A 50 9.86 -4.85 0.31
C LEU A 50 10.86 -4.54 -0.81
N GLN A 51 10.91 -3.30 -1.30
CA GLN A 51 11.86 -2.89 -2.34
C GLN A 51 13.31 -3.17 -1.93
N MET A 52 13.67 -2.86 -0.68
CA MET A 52 15.03 -3.09 -0.18
C MET A 52 15.33 -4.59 -0.10
N GLN A 53 14.40 -5.39 0.43
CA GLN A 53 14.55 -6.84 0.51
C GLN A 53 14.71 -7.49 -0.88
N LEU A 54 13.92 -7.06 -1.87
CA LEU A 54 14.03 -7.59 -3.23
C LEU A 54 15.32 -7.19 -3.93
N LEU A 55 15.78 -5.95 -3.74
CA LEU A 55 17.05 -5.50 -4.32
C LEU A 55 18.26 -6.21 -3.69
N ASP A 56 18.20 -6.52 -2.39
CA ASP A 56 19.23 -7.27 -1.68
C ASP A 56 19.26 -8.75 -2.14
N LYS A 57 18.09 -9.37 -2.25
CA LYS A 57 17.95 -10.78 -2.64
C LYS A 57 18.25 -11.04 -4.12
N PHE A 58 17.92 -10.09 -4.99
CA PHE A 58 18.09 -10.20 -6.44
C PHE A 58 18.89 -9.01 -6.99
N PRO A 59 20.20 -8.91 -6.66
CA PRO A 59 21.00 -7.73 -6.98
C PRO A 59 21.23 -7.55 -8.49
N ILE A 60 21.19 -8.64 -9.26
CA ILE A 60 21.31 -8.66 -10.72
C ILE A 60 20.02 -8.07 -11.33
N GLU A 61 18.86 -8.63 -10.99
CA GLU A 61 17.54 -8.17 -11.45
C GLU A 61 17.12 -6.82 -10.87
N GLY A 62 17.78 -6.40 -9.78
CA GLY A 62 17.74 -5.05 -9.24
C GLY A 62 18.57 -4.03 -10.03
N GLY A 63 19.42 -4.51 -10.93
CA GLY A 63 20.33 -3.70 -11.75
C GLY A 63 21.47 -3.05 -10.97
N GLN A 64 21.90 -3.66 -9.86
CA GLN A 64 22.98 -3.08 -9.04
C GLN A 64 24.35 -3.15 -9.74
N LYS A 65 24.56 -4.17 -10.58
CA LYS A 65 25.78 -4.33 -11.39
C LYS A 65 25.64 -3.73 -12.79
N ASP A 66 24.51 -3.97 -13.45
CA ASP A 66 24.18 -3.44 -14.77
C ASP A 66 22.73 -2.92 -14.78
N PRO A 67 22.49 -1.62 -15.00
CA PRO A 67 21.15 -1.06 -15.11
C PRO A 67 20.27 -1.73 -16.17
N LYS A 68 20.86 -2.32 -17.22
CA LYS A 68 20.11 -3.02 -18.29
C LYS A 68 19.51 -4.35 -17.84
N GLN A 69 20.05 -4.95 -16.77
CA GLN A 69 19.53 -6.19 -16.20
C GLN A 69 18.40 -5.94 -15.21
N ARG A 70 18.08 -4.67 -14.93
CA ARG A 70 17.01 -4.33 -14.00
C ARG A 70 15.65 -4.73 -14.56
N ILE A 71 14.99 -5.65 -13.89
CA ILE A 71 13.59 -5.98 -14.11
C ILE A 71 12.72 -5.66 -12.89
N ILE A 72 13.30 -5.54 -11.70
CA ILE A 72 12.56 -5.12 -10.50
C ILE A 72 12.07 -3.68 -10.68
N PRO A 73 10.74 -3.43 -10.56
CA PRO A 73 10.18 -2.11 -10.82
C PRO A 73 10.75 -1.06 -9.85
N PHE A 74 10.76 0.19 -10.30
CA PHE A 74 11.14 1.30 -9.43
C PHE A 74 9.96 1.66 -8.53
N LEU A 75 10.18 1.63 -7.22
CA LEU A 75 9.22 2.18 -6.29
C LEU A 75 9.16 3.71 -6.46
N PRO A 76 7.97 4.33 -6.62
CA PRO A 76 7.85 5.77 -6.77
C PRO A 76 8.53 6.48 -5.60
N GLY A 77 9.49 7.36 -5.89
CA GLY A 77 10.48 7.85 -4.94
C GLY A 77 9.90 8.47 -3.66
N LYS A 78 10.71 8.47 -2.59
CA LYS A 78 10.43 9.24 -1.37
C LYS A 78 10.37 10.72 -1.75
N ILE A 79 9.24 11.39 -1.53
CA ILE A 79 9.17 12.84 -1.71
C ILE A 79 9.97 13.44 -0.54
N LEU A 80 11.26 13.68 -0.76
CA LEU A 80 12.20 14.08 0.30
C LEU A 80 11.83 15.41 0.97
N PHE A 81 11.01 16.24 0.33
CA PHE A 81 10.55 17.53 0.86
C PHE A 81 9.08 17.57 1.29
N ARG A 82 8.34 16.45 1.22
CA ARG A 82 6.95 16.37 1.75
C ARG A 82 6.74 15.09 2.55
N ARG A 83 6.31 15.27 3.81
CA ARG A 83 5.96 14.19 4.73
C ARG A 83 4.96 13.22 4.09
N SER A 84 5.19 11.90 4.19
CA SER A 84 4.25 10.86 3.70
C SER A 84 2.90 10.86 4.45
N HIS A 85 2.76 11.68 5.50
CA HIS A 85 1.54 11.88 6.27
C HIS A 85 0.61 12.95 5.67
N VAL A 86 0.84 13.34 4.41
CA VAL A 86 0.09 14.36 3.68
C VAL A 86 -0.81 13.67 2.64
N ARG A 87 -2.10 14.00 2.65
CA ARG A 87 -3.11 13.43 1.74
C ARG A 87 -2.68 13.47 0.29
N ASP A 88 -2.25 14.65 -0.17
CA ASP A 88 -1.90 14.87 -1.58
C ASP A 88 -0.75 13.98 -2.03
N VAL A 89 0.21 13.68 -1.14
CA VAL A 89 1.31 12.77 -1.43
C VAL A 89 0.78 11.34 -1.61
N ALA A 90 -0.11 10.91 -0.71
CA ALA A 90 -0.65 9.56 -0.73
C ALA A 90 -1.51 9.34 -1.98
N VAL A 91 -2.40 10.29 -2.31
CA VAL A 91 -3.27 10.26 -3.49
C VAL A 91 -2.46 10.32 -4.79
N LYS A 92 -1.49 11.23 -4.92
CA LYS A 92 -0.63 11.32 -6.14
C LYS A 92 0.15 10.04 -6.42
N ARG A 93 0.43 9.25 -5.38
CA ARG A 93 1.14 7.97 -5.49
C ARG A 93 0.24 6.78 -5.78
N LEU A 94 -1.08 6.93 -5.75
CA LEU A 94 -2.02 5.81 -5.94
C LEU A 94 -1.73 5.07 -7.26
N LYS A 95 -1.77 5.76 -8.39
CA LYS A 95 -1.49 5.16 -9.70
C LYS A 95 -0.05 4.58 -9.81
N PRO A 96 1.02 5.28 -9.42
CA PRO A 96 2.36 4.69 -9.44
C PRO A 96 2.54 3.46 -8.53
N ILE A 97 1.84 3.41 -7.39
CA ILE A 97 1.89 2.25 -6.46
C ILE A 97 1.09 1.08 -7.03
N ASP A 98 -0.02 1.35 -7.71
CA ASP A 98 -0.79 0.37 -8.47
C ASP A 98 0.06 -0.28 -9.59
N GLU A 99 0.73 0.54 -10.40
CA GLU A 99 1.65 0.10 -11.45
C GLU A 99 2.80 -0.74 -10.87
N TYR A 100 3.35 -0.34 -9.72
CA TYR A 100 4.37 -1.11 -9.03
C TYR A 100 3.88 -2.50 -8.61
N CYS A 101 2.69 -2.61 -8.03
CA CYS A 101 2.11 -3.90 -7.62
C CYS A 101 1.93 -4.83 -8.82
N ARG A 102 1.29 -4.33 -9.89
CA ARG A 102 1.05 -5.11 -11.11
C ARG A 102 2.34 -5.55 -11.78
N ALA A 103 3.36 -4.68 -11.84
CA ALA A 103 4.66 -5.03 -12.39
C ALA A 103 5.35 -6.12 -11.56
N LEU A 104 5.27 -6.02 -10.23
CA LEU A 104 5.90 -6.97 -9.31
C LEU A 104 5.34 -8.39 -9.45
N VAL A 105 4.01 -8.54 -9.49
CA VAL A 105 3.36 -9.86 -9.61
C VAL A 105 3.55 -10.49 -11.00
N ARG A 106 3.92 -9.70 -12.01
CA ARG A 106 4.23 -10.16 -13.38
C ARG A 106 5.71 -10.50 -13.60
N LEU A 107 6.57 -10.30 -12.61
CA LEU A 107 7.96 -10.71 -12.70
C LEU A 107 8.08 -12.24 -12.84
N PRO A 108 9.24 -12.74 -13.32
CA PRO A 108 9.53 -14.17 -13.35
C PRO A 108 9.24 -14.85 -11.99
N PRO A 109 8.74 -16.11 -11.99
CA PRO A 109 8.28 -16.78 -10.78
C PRO A 109 9.28 -16.82 -9.62
N HIS A 110 10.58 -16.91 -9.89
CA HIS A 110 11.60 -16.92 -8.83
C HIS A 110 11.64 -15.62 -8.01
N ILE A 111 11.12 -14.52 -8.56
CA ILE A 111 10.97 -13.23 -7.86
C ILE A 111 9.52 -13.04 -7.40
N SER A 112 8.53 -13.19 -8.30
CA SER A 112 7.13 -12.90 -7.98
C SER A 112 6.52 -13.87 -6.96
N GLN A 113 7.08 -15.07 -6.82
CA GLN A 113 6.63 -16.09 -5.86
C GLN A 113 7.61 -16.29 -4.69
N CYS A 114 8.58 -15.38 -4.50
CA CYS A 114 9.45 -15.45 -3.33
C CYS A 114 8.71 -15.06 -2.04
N ASP A 115 9.22 -15.53 -0.90
CA ASP A 115 8.62 -15.32 0.44
C ASP A 115 8.32 -13.84 0.74
N GLU A 116 9.16 -12.91 0.31
CA GLU A 116 8.99 -11.49 0.58
C GLU A 116 7.77 -10.92 -0.15
N VAL A 117 7.54 -11.34 -1.41
CA VAL A 117 6.34 -10.95 -2.18
C VAL A 117 5.11 -11.61 -1.58
N PHE A 118 5.19 -12.90 -1.25
CA PHE A 118 4.11 -13.64 -0.60
C PHE A 118 3.65 -12.96 0.69
N ARG A 119 4.56 -12.75 1.65
CA ARG A 119 4.27 -12.12 2.96
C ARG A 119 3.84 -10.66 2.86
N PHE A 120 4.17 -9.98 1.76
CA PHE A 120 3.70 -8.63 1.53
C PHE A 120 2.20 -8.62 1.22
N PHE A 121 1.74 -9.52 0.34
CA PHE A 121 0.37 -9.60 -0.15
C PHE A 121 -0.57 -10.48 0.70
N GLU A 122 -0.02 -11.34 1.56
CA GLU A 122 -0.78 -12.12 2.53
C GLU A 122 -1.57 -11.22 3.50
N ALA A 123 -2.85 -11.54 3.71
CA ALA A 123 -3.70 -10.81 4.64
C ALA A 123 -3.21 -10.98 6.08
N ARG A 124 -3.23 -9.89 6.83
CA ARG A 124 -2.87 -9.87 8.26
C ARG A 124 -4.11 -9.78 9.13
N PRO A 125 -4.03 -10.14 10.42
CA PRO A 125 -5.16 -9.99 11.34
C PRO A 125 -5.76 -8.56 11.34
N GLU A 126 -4.92 -7.53 11.16
CA GLU A 126 -5.36 -6.14 11.09
C GLU A 126 -6.06 -5.76 9.77
N ASP A 127 -5.89 -6.57 8.72
CA ASP A 127 -6.59 -6.39 7.45
C ASP A 127 -8.03 -6.96 7.54
N LEU A 128 -8.21 -8.06 8.29
CA LEU A 128 -9.51 -8.71 8.52
C LEU A 128 -10.37 -7.95 9.54
N ASN A 129 -9.72 -7.35 10.54
CA ASN A 129 -10.37 -6.56 11.58
C ASN A 129 -9.74 -5.17 11.64
N PRO A 130 -10.02 -4.29 10.65
CA PRO A 130 -9.46 -2.95 10.65
C PRO A 130 -9.90 -2.19 11.92
N PRO A 131 -9.00 -1.42 12.55
CA PRO A 131 -9.36 -0.62 13.72
C PRO A 131 -10.56 0.27 13.39
N LYS A 132 -11.61 0.22 14.21
CA LYS A 132 -12.76 1.11 14.05
C LYS A 132 -12.28 2.56 14.15
N GLU A 133 -12.71 3.41 13.23
CA GLU A 133 -12.49 4.85 13.37
C GLU A 133 -13.33 5.35 14.55
N ASP A 134 -12.68 5.82 15.62
CA ASP A 134 -13.34 6.69 16.58
C ASP A 134 -13.67 8.00 15.87
N TYR A 135 -14.83 8.05 15.22
CA TYR A 135 -15.46 9.31 14.87
C TYR A 135 -15.81 10.01 16.18
N GLY A 136 -14.87 10.78 16.71
CA GLY A 136 -15.11 11.71 17.79
C GLY A 136 -16.37 12.49 17.47
N SER A 137 -17.40 12.29 18.29
CA SER A 137 -18.70 12.95 18.20
C SER A 137 -18.47 14.44 17.96
N SER A 138 -18.63 14.88 16.72
CA SER A 138 -18.62 16.30 16.39
C SER A 138 -19.94 16.84 16.91
N LYS A 139 -19.95 17.21 18.20
CA LYS A 139 -21.02 17.96 18.84
C LYS A 139 -21.14 19.28 18.10
N ARG A 140 -21.99 19.31 17.06
CA ARG A 140 -22.45 20.53 16.40
C ARG A 140 -23.00 21.42 17.51
N LYS A 141 -22.23 22.43 17.94
CA LYS A 141 -22.81 23.57 18.65
C LYS A 141 -23.69 24.29 17.62
N SER A 142 -24.97 23.95 17.59
CA SER A 142 -26.00 24.81 17.04
C SER A 142 -26.03 26.06 17.91
N GLY A 143 -25.28 27.09 17.50
CA GLY A 143 -25.42 28.42 18.06
C GLY A 143 -26.70 29.04 17.49
N SER A 144 -27.84 28.78 18.12
CA SER A 144 -29.01 29.65 17.97
C SER A 144 -28.66 31.02 18.56
N SER A 145 -28.23 31.97 17.73
CA SER A 145 -28.33 33.39 18.07
C SER A 145 -29.75 33.83 17.75
N VAL A 146 -30.56 33.83 18.81
CA VAL A 146 -31.91 34.34 18.92
C VAL A 146 -31.99 35.79 18.43
N TRP A 147 -32.96 36.07 17.56
CA TRP A 147 -33.48 37.41 17.33
C TRP A 147 -34.07 37.95 18.64
N LYS A 148 -33.53 39.05 19.17
CA LYS A 148 -34.25 39.90 20.11
C LYS A 148 -33.95 41.37 19.81
N LYS A 149 -35.00 42.05 19.36
CA LYS A 149 -35.35 43.46 19.57
C LYS A 149 -34.43 44.19 20.56
N ILE A 150 -33.92 45.36 20.17
CA ILE A 150 -34.56 46.68 20.41
C ILE A 150 -34.45 47.47 19.12
#